data_AF-A0A7K3RPK9-F1
#
_entry.id   AF-A0A7K3RPK9-F1
#
_cell.length_a   1.000
_cell.length_b   1.000
_cell.length_c   1.000
_cell.angle_alpha   90.00
_cell.angle_beta   90.00
_cell.angle_gamma   90.00
#
_symmetry.space_group_name_H-M   'P 1'
#
loop_
_entity.id
_entity.type
_entity.pdbx_description
1 polymer ?
#
loop_
_entity_poly.entity_id
_entity_poly.type
_entity_poly.pdbx_seq_one_letter_code
_entity_poly.pdbx_strand_id
1 'polypeptide(L)'
;MAGFRSLARQVRDPRGDLALRRYSLRKCLERFAPYGHRATWDHLCARHGIDPEDRAPDPVRLMRALDELEEARAVWLAYEAGFAERRRREKHAGLRRPGAFDDWQ
;
A
#
# COMPACT_ATOMS: atom_id res chain seq x y z
N MET A 1 -3.59 -10.60 -13.70
CA MET A 1 -2.57 -10.12 -12.73
C MET A 1 -3.22 -10.03 -11.35
N ALA A 2 -2.58 -10.50 -10.27
CA ALA A 2 -3.19 -10.54 -8.94
C ALA A 2 -3.41 -9.14 -8.33
N GLY A 3 -4.50 -8.96 -7.59
CA GLY A 3 -4.80 -7.73 -6.83
C GLY A 3 -4.11 -7.70 -5.45
N PHE A 4 -4.03 -6.52 -4.83
CA PHE A 4 -3.34 -6.29 -3.55
C PHE A 4 -3.75 -7.31 -2.47
N ARG A 5 -5.05 -7.51 -2.22
CA ARG A 5 -5.53 -8.44 -1.18
C ARG A 5 -5.10 -9.88 -1.41
N SER A 6 -5.01 -10.30 -2.68
CA SER A 6 -4.54 -11.64 -3.03
C SER A 6 -3.05 -11.82 -2.74
N LEU A 7 -2.25 -10.80 -3.01
CA LEU A 7 -0.82 -10.78 -2.71
C LEU A 7 -0.58 -10.72 -1.19
N ALA A 8 -1.32 -9.87 -0.47
CA ALA A 8 -1.26 -9.78 1.00
C ALA A 8 -1.55 -11.14 1.67
N ARG A 9 -2.52 -11.90 1.14
CA ARG A 9 -2.79 -13.26 1.61
C ARG A 9 -1.62 -14.21 1.37
N GLN A 10 -0.90 -14.09 0.25
CA GLN A 10 0.31 -14.89 0.01
C GLN A 10 1.44 -14.53 0.97
N VAL A 11 1.60 -13.25 1.34
CA VAL A 11 2.59 -12.83 2.34
C VAL A 11 2.29 -13.43 3.73
N ARG A 12 1.02 -13.61 4.06
CA ARG A 12 0.56 -14.19 5.34
C ARG A 12 0.53 -15.72 5.35
N ASP A 13 0.68 -16.38 4.20
CA ASP A 13 0.58 -17.83 4.12
C ASP A 13 1.78 -18.51 4.82
N PRO A 14 1.59 -19.20 5.95
CA PRO A 14 2.67 -19.86 6.66
C PRO A 14 3.23 -21.07 5.90
N ARG A 15 2.50 -21.60 4.91
CA ARG A 15 2.94 -22.72 4.07
C ARG A 15 3.73 -22.25 2.84
N GLY A 16 3.73 -20.94 2.56
CA GLY A 16 4.47 -20.37 1.45
C GLY A 16 5.95 -20.21 1.78
N ASP A 17 6.81 -20.47 0.80
CA ASP A 17 8.25 -20.21 0.91
C ASP A 17 8.54 -18.72 1.17
N LEU A 18 9.61 -18.42 1.93
CA LEU A 18 9.96 -17.06 2.32
C LEU A 18 10.26 -16.17 1.12
N ALA A 19 10.88 -16.70 0.07
CA ALA A 19 11.15 -15.94 -1.14
C ALA A 19 9.85 -15.54 -1.85
N LEU A 20 8.86 -16.43 -1.90
CA LEU A 20 7.53 -16.13 -2.44
C LEU A 20 6.83 -15.07 -1.60
N ARG A 21 6.89 -15.17 -0.26
CA ARG A 21 6.27 -14.19 0.64
C ARG A 21 6.89 -12.80 0.46
N ARG A 22 8.22 -12.70 0.41
CA ARG A 22 8.94 -11.45 0.12
C ARG A 22 8.58 -10.92 -1.27
N TYR A 23 8.55 -11.79 -2.28
CA TYR A 23 8.15 -11.41 -3.64
C TYR A 23 6.73 -10.83 -3.66
N SER A 24 5.76 -11.51 -3.04
CA SER A 24 4.38 -11.05 -2.97
C SER A 24 4.26 -9.70 -2.23
N LEU A 25 5.05 -9.46 -1.18
CA LEU A 25 5.11 -8.15 -0.52
C LEU A 25 5.64 -7.06 -1.47
N ARG A 26 6.72 -7.33 -2.22
CA ARG A 26 7.20 -6.40 -3.25
C ARG A 26 6.16 -6.17 -4.34
N LYS A 27 5.39 -7.19 -4.73
CA LYS A 27 4.28 -7.04 -5.68
C LYS A 27 3.11 -6.22 -5.11
N CYS A 28 2.90 -6.20 -3.79
CA CYS A 28 1.95 -5.27 -3.19
C CYS A 28 2.34 -3.81 -3.47
N LEU A 29 3.63 -3.49 -3.53
CA LEU A 29 4.13 -2.15 -3.81
C LEU A 29 3.87 -1.70 -5.27
N GLU A 30 3.77 -2.64 -6.22
CA GLU A 30 3.30 -2.31 -7.57
C GLU A 30 1.82 -1.85 -7.59
N ARG A 31 1.07 -2.12 -6.51
CA ARG A 31 -0.35 -1.75 -6.38
C ARG A 31 -0.58 -0.54 -5.50
N PHE A 32 0.29 -0.33 -4.52
CA PHE A 32 0.22 0.77 -3.58
C PHE A 32 1.60 1.08 -3.03
N ALA A 33 2.15 2.22 -3.42
CA ALA A 33 3.43 2.73 -2.96
C ALA A 33 3.31 4.25 -2.75
N PRO A 34 2.90 4.70 -1.54
CA PRO A 34 2.55 6.09 -1.28
C PRO A 34 3.70 7.07 -1.54
N TYR A 35 4.95 6.61 -1.43
CA TYR A 35 6.16 7.42 -1.68
C TYR A 35 6.87 7.06 -2.99
N GLY A 36 6.24 6.24 -3.84
CA GLY A 36 6.90 5.55 -4.95
C GLY A 36 7.54 4.23 -4.52
N HIS A 37 7.72 3.32 -5.48
CA HIS A 37 8.05 1.91 -5.22
C HIS A 37 9.34 1.73 -4.40
N ARG A 38 10.42 2.38 -4.80
CA ARG A 38 11.73 2.28 -4.13
C ARG A 38 11.70 2.88 -2.73
N ALA A 39 11.24 4.12 -2.59
CA ALA A 39 11.20 4.80 -1.29
C ALA A 39 10.29 4.08 -0.28
N THR A 40 9.15 3.55 -0.74
CA THR A 40 8.26 2.76 0.13
C THR A 40 8.92 1.47 0.59
N TRP A 41 9.65 0.77 -0.30
CA TRP A 41 10.39 -0.43 0.08
C TRP A 41 11.51 -0.12 1.08
N ASP A 42 12.31 0.91 0.80
CA ASP A 42 13.43 1.32 1.65
C ASP A 42 12.93 1.72 3.05
N HIS A 43 11.80 2.43 3.13
CA HIS A 43 11.14 2.78 4.40
C HIS A 43 10.71 1.54 5.19
N LEU A 44 10.01 0.59 4.56
CA LEU A 44 9.58 -0.65 5.22
C LEU A 44 10.78 -1.48 5.70
N CYS A 45 11.83 -1.56 4.88
CA CYS A 45 13.08 -2.24 5.23
C CYS A 45 13.73 -1.62 6.47
N ALA A 46 13.94 -0.30 6.45
CA ALA A 46 14.53 0.43 7.56
C ALA A 46 13.70 0.29 8.85
N ARG A 47 12.38 0.41 8.74
CA ARG A 47 11.47 0.41 9.89
C ARG A 47 11.29 -0.96 10.53
N HIS A 48 11.23 -2.02 9.74
CA HIS A 48 10.97 -3.39 10.22
C HIS A 48 12.23 -4.26 10.29
N GLY A 49 13.41 -3.69 10.02
CA GLY A 49 14.68 -4.38 10.05
C GLY A 49 14.80 -5.47 8.99
N ILE A 50 14.26 -5.26 7.79
CA ILE A 50 14.41 -6.19 6.67
C ILE A 50 15.62 -5.75 5.87
N ASP A 51 16.63 -6.59 5.74
CA ASP A 51 17.74 -6.34 4.82
C ASP A 51 17.19 -6.38 3.37
N PRO A 52 17.36 -5.31 2.57
CA PRO A 52 16.88 -5.27 1.20
C PRO A 52 17.37 -6.42 0.31
N GLU A 53 18.58 -6.94 0.55
CA GLU A 53 19.19 -8.01 -0.24
C GLU A 53 18.91 -9.41 0.32
N ASP A 54 18.40 -9.51 1.55
CA ASP A 54 18.03 -10.78 2.16
C ASP A 54 16.84 -11.42 1.43
N ARG A 55 17.05 -12.67 1.01
CA ARG A 55 16.08 -13.49 0.27
C ARG A 55 15.19 -14.33 1.18
N ALA A 56 15.57 -14.51 2.44
CA ALA A 56 14.84 -15.30 3.44
C ALA A 56 14.65 -14.52 4.76
N PRO A 57 14.07 -13.31 4.72
CA PRO A 57 13.86 -12.51 5.92
C PRO A 57 12.89 -13.18 6.88
N ASP A 58 13.04 -12.85 8.17
CA ASP A 58 12.13 -13.29 9.22
C ASP A 58 10.66 -13.02 8.81
N PRO A 59 9.82 -14.06 8.70
CA PRO A 59 8.45 -13.90 8.28
C PRO A 59 7.62 -12.98 9.17
N VAL A 60 7.98 -12.79 10.45
CA VAL A 60 7.34 -11.83 11.34
C VAL A 60 7.60 -10.39 10.88
N ARG A 61 8.81 -10.08 10.41
CA ARG A 61 9.14 -8.76 9.87
C ARG A 61 8.38 -8.48 8.58
N LEU A 62 8.24 -9.47 7.71
CA LEU A 62 7.41 -9.37 6.50
C LEU A 62 5.93 -9.09 6.82
N MET A 63 5.38 -9.74 7.85
CA MET A 63 4.00 -9.51 8.28
C MET A 63 3.81 -8.09 8.82
N ARG A 64 4.71 -7.62 9.70
CA ARG A 64 4.64 -6.25 10.24
C ARG A 64 4.75 -5.17 9.15
N ALA A 65 5.63 -5.38 8.16
CA ALA A 65 5.75 -4.49 7.01
C ALA A 65 4.47 -4.49 6.14
N LEU A 66 3.82 -5.64 5.98
CA LEU A 66 2.54 -5.72 5.29
C LEU A 66 1.42 -5.01 6.06
N ASP A 67 1.36 -5.18 7.38
CA ASP A 67 0.33 -4.58 8.22
C ASP A 67 0.40 -3.04 8.13
N GLU A 68 1.59 -2.45 8.23
CA GLU A 68 1.78 -1.01 8.04
C GLU A 68 1.35 -0.54 6.64
N LEU A 69 1.70 -1.29 5.60
CA LEU A 69 1.30 -0.97 4.23
C LEU A 69 -0.22 -1.02 4.06
N GLU A 70 -0.89 -1.98 4.71
CA GLU A 70 -2.35 -2.10 4.71
C GLU A 70 -3.04 -0.97 5.46
N GLU A 71 -2.50 -0.56 6.60
CA GLU A 71 -2.98 0.59 7.37
C GLU A 71 -2.90 1.87 6.54
N ALA A 72 -1.73 2.16 5.97
CA ALA A 72 -1.53 3.31 5.09
C ALA A 72 -2.49 3.27 3.89
N ARG A 73 -2.70 2.07 3.30
CA ARG A 73 -3.63 1.89 2.19
C ARG A 73 -5.08 2.11 2.60
N ALA A 74 -5.47 1.71 3.81
CA ALA A 74 -6.82 1.91 4.32
C ALA A 74 -7.12 3.41 4.47
N VAL A 75 -6.17 4.18 5.03
CA VAL A 75 -6.27 5.65 5.14
C VAL A 75 -6.43 6.29 3.76
N TRP A 76 -5.59 5.90 2.80
CA TRP A 76 -5.65 6.42 1.44
C TRP A 76 -6.98 6.12 0.75
N LEU A 77 -7.48 4.87 0.85
CA LEU A 77 -8.75 4.50 0.24
C LEU A 77 -9.95 5.21 0.87
N ALA A 78 -9.92 5.45 2.18
CA ALA A 78 -10.95 6.23 2.86
C ALA A 78 -10.96 7.68 2.38
N TYR A 79 -9.77 8.29 2.23
CA TYR A 79 -9.63 9.62 1.65
C TYR A 79 -10.20 9.68 0.21
N GLU A 80 -9.79 8.74 -0.65
CA GLU A 80 -10.26 8.66 -2.05
C GLU A 80 -11.77 8.48 -2.15
N ALA A 81 -12.37 7.64 -1.31
CA ALA A 81 -13.82 7.44 -1.27
C ALA A 81 -14.54 8.74 -0.88
N GLY A 82 -14.06 9.41 0.17
CA GLY A 82 -14.62 10.69 0.60
C GLY A 82 -14.49 11.78 -0.47
N PHE A 83 -13.33 11.88 -1.13
CA PHE A 83 -13.13 12.80 -2.24
C PHE A 83 -14.08 12.49 -3.41
N ALA A 84 -14.22 11.23 -3.80
CA ALA A 84 -15.12 10.82 -4.88
C ALA A 84 -16.58 11.17 -4.57
N GLU A 85 -17.04 10.99 -3.33
CA GLU A 85 -18.38 11.38 -2.90
C GLU A 85 -18.61 12.89 -2.99
N ARG A 86 -17.67 13.71 -2.47
CA ARG A 86 -17.73 15.17 -2.59
C ARG A 86 -17.78 15.61 -4.05
N ARG A 87 -16.87 15.10 -4.88
CA ARG A 87 -16.83 15.41 -6.32
C ARG A 87 -18.10 14.99 -7.05
N ARG A 88 -18.74 13.88 -6.71
CA ARG A 88 -20.04 13.50 -7.30
C ARG A 88 -21.13 14.53 -6.98
N ARG A 89 -21.20 15.00 -5.73
CA ARG A 89 -22.18 16.04 -5.30
C ARG A 89 -21.91 17.38 -5.99
N GLU A 90 -20.67 17.83 -6.01
CA GLU A 90 -20.26 19.08 -6.69
C GLU A 90 -20.54 19.04 -8.18
N LYS A 91 -20.20 17.95 -8.87
CA LYS A 91 -20.52 17.75 -10.29
C LYS A 91 -22.02 17.82 -10.54
N HIS A 92 -22.82 17.20 -9.68
CA HIS A 92 -24.30 17.28 -9.74
C HIS A 92 -24.80 18.71 -9.53
N ALA A 93 -24.13 19.50 -8.68
CA ALA A 93 -24.43 20.92 -8.45
C ALA A 93 -23.83 21.87 -9.52
N GLY A 94 -23.22 21.35 -10.59
CA GLY A 94 -22.62 22.15 -11.65
C GLY A 94 -21.20 22.68 -11.38
N LEU A 95 -20.61 22.38 -10.22
CA LEU A 95 -19.26 22.79 -9.85
C LEU A 95 -18.20 21.87 -10.48
N ARG A 96 -17.44 22.42 -11.44
CA ARG A 96 -16.46 21.66 -12.24
C ARG A 96 -15.02 21.78 -11.76
N ARG A 97 -14.71 22.70 -10.85
CA ARG A 97 -13.38 22.83 -10.23
C ARG A 97 -13.37 22.12 -8.86
N PRO A 98 -12.28 21.41 -8.50
CA PRO A 98 -12.06 20.96 -7.12
C PRO A 98 -12.04 22.16 -6.15
N GLY A 99 -12.39 21.94 -4.88
CA GLY A 99 -12.34 22.98 -3.87
C GLY A 99 -10.89 23.26 -3.42
N ALA A 100 -10.64 24.45 -2.85
CA ALA A 100 -9.30 24.89 -2.41
C ALA A 100 -8.64 23.97 -1.36
N PHE A 101 -9.41 23.11 -0.69
CA PHE A 101 -8.88 22.11 0.24
C PHE A 101 -8.12 20.96 -0.48
N ASP A 102 -8.43 20.72 -1.75
CA ASP A 102 -7.80 19.68 -2.56
C ASP A 102 -6.59 20.20 -3.35
N ASP A 103 -6.31 21.52 -3.29
CA ASP A 103 -5.09 22.14 -3.81
C ASP A 103 -3.98 21.96 -2.76
N TRP A 104 -3.30 20.81 -2.79
CA TRP A 104 -2.14 20.56 -1.93
C TRP A 104 -1.03 21.60 -2.22
N GLN A 105 -0.77 22.49 -1.26
CA GLN A 105 0.36 23.43 -1.29
C GLN A 105 1.67 22.77 -0.86
#